data_AF-A0A7Y7HYV9-F1
#
_entry.id   AF-A0A7Y7HYV9-F1
#
_cell.length_a   1.000
_cell.length_b   1.000
_cell.length_c   1.000
_cell.angle_alpha   90.00
_cell.angle_beta   90.00
_cell.angle_gamma   90.00
#
_symmetry.space_group_name_H-M   'P 1'
#
loop_
_entity.id
_entity.type
_entity.pdbx_description
1 polymer ?
#
loop_
_entity_poly.entity_id
_entity_poly.type
_entity_poly.pdbx_seq_one_letter_code
_entity_poly.pdbx_strand_id
1 'polypeptide(L)' 'MYELTLDDSAQGVGPRDIIVLSANAAVDLASLLGRQAALAVSLADGSRTQFHGEITQAAMLGSEGGLACSACA' A
#
# COMPACT_ATOMS: atom_id res chain seq x y z
N MET A 1 14.35 9.42 4.20
CA MET A 1 14.07 8.42 5.24
C MET A 1 12.56 8.29 5.26
N TYR A 2 12.01 7.26 4.64
CA TYR A 2 10.55 7.05 4.58
C TYR A 2 10.22 6.05 5.67
N GLU A 3 9.40 6.47 6.62
CA GLU A 3 9.00 5.70 7.79
C GLU A 3 7.66 5.02 7.47
N LEU A 4 7.64 3.68 7.51
CA LEU A 4 6.41 2.88 7.46
C LEU A 4 6.02 2.58 8.90
N THR A 5 5.07 3.33 9.46
CA THR A 5 4.47 3.02 10.76
C THR A 5 3.45 1.91 10.58
N LEU A 6 3.79 0.71 11.06
CA LEU A 6 2.85 -0.40 11.19
C LEU A 6 2.28 -0.37 12.61
N ASP A 7 0.97 -0.34 12.75
CA ASP A 7 0.31 -0.57 14.03
C ASP A 7 0.48 -2.07 14.39
N ASP A 8 1.19 -2.35 15.47
CA ASP A 8 1.62 -3.70 15.86
C ASP A 8 0.50 -4.47 16.55
N SER A 9 -0.58 -4.75 15.81
CA SER A 9 -1.42 -5.90 16.12
C SER A 9 -0.81 -7.12 15.44
N ALA A 10 0.10 -7.78 16.15
CA ALA A 10 0.70 -9.05 15.76
C ALA A 10 -0.37 -10.02 15.21
N GLN A 11 -0.28 -10.35 13.92
CA GLN A 11 -0.98 -11.48 13.28
C GLN A 11 -2.53 -11.42 13.25
N GLY A 12 -3.15 -10.25 13.34
CA GLY A 12 -4.60 -10.08 13.15
C GLY A 12 -5.02 -9.85 11.70
N VAL A 13 -6.21 -10.34 11.30
CA VAL A 13 -6.92 -9.84 10.12
C VAL A 13 -7.49 -8.47 10.49
N GLY A 14 -6.71 -7.44 10.22
CA GLY A 14 -7.06 -6.04 10.48
C GLY A 14 -6.70 -5.17 9.28
N PRO A 15 -7.30 -3.97 9.18
CA PRO A 15 -6.94 -3.01 8.14
C PRO A 15 -5.44 -2.68 8.22
N ARG A 16 -4.84 -2.41 7.06
CA ARG A 16 -3.41 -2.07 6.97
C ARG A 16 -3.26 -0.82 6.12
N ASP A 17 -2.90 0.27 6.79
CA ASP A 17 -2.54 1.51 6.10
C ASP A 17 -1.18 1.34 5.41
N ILE A 18 -1.18 1.50 4.09
CA ILE A 18 0.04 1.42 3.27
C ILE A 18 0.17 2.68 2.43
N ILE A 19 1.34 3.33 2.52
CA ILE A 19 1.72 4.44 1.64
C ILE A 19 2.52 3.88 0.47
N VAL A 20 2.04 4.12 -0.76
CA VAL A 20 2.69 3.70 -2.00
C VAL A 20 3.04 4.89 -2.87
N LEU A 21 4.12 4.75 -3.66
CA LEU A 21 4.55 5.73 -4.65
C LEU A 21 4.48 5.10 -6.04
N SER A 22 3.86 5.80 -6.99
CA SER A 22 3.70 5.40 -8.38
C SER A 22 4.37 6.42 -9.28
N ALA A 23 5.07 5.97 -10.33
CA ALA A 23 5.57 6.85 -11.41
C ALA A 23 4.48 7.31 -12.39
N ASN A 24 3.25 6.86 -12.18
CA ASN A 24 2.08 7.37 -12.88
C ASN A 24 1.32 8.31 -11.93
N ALA A 25 1.29 9.61 -12.25
CA ALA A 25 0.53 10.59 -11.49
C ALA A 25 -0.99 10.46 -11.66
N ALA A 26 -1.46 9.80 -12.70
CA ALA A 26 -2.87 9.67 -13.08
C ALA A 26 -3.47 8.31 -12.69
N VAL A 27 -3.10 7.78 -11.52
CA VAL A 27 -3.72 6.54 -11.00
C VAL A 27 -5.17 6.83 -10.64
N ASP A 28 -6.09 6.11 -11.28
CA ASP A 28 -7.50 6.13 -10.93
C ASP A 28 -7.76 5.29 -9.68
N LEU A 29 -7.71 5.94 -8.51
CA LEU A 29 -7.91 5.29 -7.22
C LEU A 29 -9.33 4.73 -7.05
N ALA A 30 -10.35 5.34 -7.66
CA ALA A 30 -11.73 4.88 -7.53
C ALA A 30 -11.89 3.49 -8.17
N SER A 31 -11.18 3.23 -9.28
CA SER A 31 -11.17 1.91 -9.92
C SER A 31 -10.51 0.80 -9.09
N LEU A 32 -9.79 1.15 -8.01
CA LEU A 32 -9.07 0.20 -7.17
C LEU A 32 -9.90 -0.29 -5.99
N LEU A 33 -10.91 0.46 -5.56
CA LEU A 33 -11.77 0.07 -4.44
C LEU A 33 -12.48 -1.27 -4.72
N GLY A 34 -12.49 -2.15 -3.73
CA GLY A 34 -13.06 -3.49 -3.83
C GLY A 34 -12.19 -4.51 -4.60
N ARG A 35 -11.01 -4.10 -5.08
CA ARG A 35 -10.10 -5.03 -5.76
C ARG A 35 -9.16 -5.69 -4.77
N GLN A 36 -8.82 -6.95 -5.06
CA GLN A 36 -7.76 -7.67 -4.37
C GLN A 36 -6.39 -7.08 -4.74
N ALA A 37 -5.55 -6.89 -3.72
CA ALA A 37 -4.18 -6.44 -3.83
C ALA A 37 -3.24 -7.35 -3.02
N ALA A 38 -1.96 -7.30 -3.35
CA ALA A 38 -0.92 -8.04 -2.65
C ALA A 38 0.29 -7.15 -2.36
N LEU A 39 0.77 -7.17 -1.12
CA LEU A 39 2.03 -6.57 -0.71
C LEU A 39 3.10 -7.67 -0.67
N ALA A 40 4.06 -7.62 -1.61
CA ALA A 40 5.20 -8.52 -1.63
C ALA A 40 6.34 -7.97 -0.75
N VAL A 41 6.85 -8.79 0.17
CA VAL A 41 7.92 -8.42 1.11
C VAL A 41 9.08 -9.41 0.98
N SER A 42 10.30 -8.88 0.86
CA SER A 42 11.52 -9.68 0.98
C SER A 42 11.96 -9.71 2.44
N LEU A 43 12.16 -10.91 2.98
CA LEU A 43 12.65 -11.12 4.34
C LEU A 43 14.18 -11.03 4.38
N ALA A 44 14.74 -10.87 5.58
CA ALA A 44 16.19 -10.73 5.79
C ALA A 44 16.98 -11.99 5.36
N ASP A 45 16.33 -13.16 5.33
CA ASP A 45 16.91 -14.42 4.84
C ASP A 45 16.89 -14.54 3.30
N GLY A 46 16.40 -13.51 2.60
CA GLY A 46 16.29 -13.47 1.14
C GLY A 46 15.04 -14.14 0.58
N SER A 47 14.21 -14.78 1.41
CA SER A 47 12.92 -15.33 0.99
C SER A 47 11.90 -14.21 0.74
N ARG A 48 10.80 -14.55 0.04
CA ARG A 48 9.69 -13.62 -0.23
C ARG A 48 8.40 -14.15 0.35
N THR A 49 7.60 -13.24 0.91
CA THR A 49 6.23 -13.49 1.34
C THR A 49 5.28 -12.48 0.73
N GLN A 50 3.98 -12.78 0.74
CA GLN A 50 2.93 -11.90 0.27
C GLN A 50 1.82 -11.74 1.31
N PHE A 51 1.35 -10.51 1.48
CA PHE A 51 0.16 -10.19 2.25
C PHE A 51 -0.94 -9.79 1.29
N HIS A 52 -2.04 -10.53 1.28
CA HIS A 52 -3.20 -10.26 0.42
C HIS A 52 -4.30 -9.52 1.20
N GLY A 53 -5.05 -8.69 0.50
CA GLY A 53 -6.20 -7.98 1.07
C GLY A 53 -7.04 -7.32 -0.02
N GLU A 54 -8.20 -6.80 0.39
CA GLU A 54 -9.06 -5.97 -0.45
C GLU A 54 -8.76 -4.49 -0.18
N ILE A 55 -8.73 -3.67 -1.21
CA ILE A 55 -8.59 -2.22 -1.05
C ILE A 55 -9.95 -1.66 -0.64
N THR A 56 -10.10 -1.27 0.63
CA THR A 56 -11.37 -0.75 1.14
C THR A 56 -11.40 0.78 1.13
N GLN A 57 -10.23 1.41 1.24
CA GLN A 57 -10.07 2.87 1.10
C GLN A 57 -8.81 3.19 0.30
N ALA A 58 -8.83 4.32 -0.43
CA ALA A 58 -7.69 4.84 -1.16
C ALA A 58 -7.75 6.38 -1.24
N ALA A 59 -6.64 7.05 -0.98
CA ALA A 59 -6.54 8.52 -1.06
C ALA A 59 -5.22 8.97 -1.70
N MET A 60 -5.29 10.00 -2.55
CA MET A 60 -4.11 10.65 -3.13
C MET A 60 -3.56 11.66 -2.11
N LEU A 61 -2.32 11.47 -1.67
CA LEU A 61 -1.64 12.35 -0.73
C LEU A 61 -0.95 13.53 -1.42
N GLY A 62 -0.60 13.37 -2.71
CA GLY A 62 -0.01 14.42 -3.53
C GLY A 62 0.68 13.86 -4.76
N SER A 63 1.01 14.73 -5.72
CA SER A 63 1.85 14.38 -6.86
C SER A 63 2.93 15.42 -7.08
N GLU A 64 4.18 14.98 -7.03
CA GLU A 64 5.36 15.81 -7.24
C GLU A 64 6.11 15.29 -8.46
N GLY A 65 6.20 16.10 -9.52
CA GLY A 65 7.05 15.80 -10.69
C GLY A 65 6.72 14.52 -11.46
N GLY A 66 5.46 14.05 -11.44
CA GLY A 66 5.02 12.84 -12.14
C GLY A 66 4.94 11.58 -11.28
N LEU A 67 5.35 11.66 -10.01
CA LEU A 67 5.14 10.61 -9.02
C LEU A 67 3.85 10.90 -8.25
N ALA A 68 2.97 9.91 -8.06
CA ALA A 68 1.80 9.98 -7.19
C ALA A 68 2.05 9.21 -5.90
N CYS A 69 1.71 9.81 -4.76
CA CYS A 69 1.70 9.15 -3.48
C CYS A 69 0.26 8.86 -3.05
N SER A 70 -0.05 7.62 -2.68
CA SER A 70 -1.38 7.25 -2.20
C SER A 70 -1.32 6.40 -0.94
N ALA A 71 -2.32 6.58 -0.06
CA ALA A 71 -2.57 5.72 1.08
C ALA A 71 -3.76 4.79 0.79
N CYS A 72 -3.66 3.51 1.16
CA CYS A 72 -4.76 2.56 1.12
C CYS A 72 -4.95 1.87 2.48
N ALA A 73 -6.21 1.59 2.86
CA ALA A 73 -6.61 0.92 4.10
C ALA A 73 -7.45 -0.34 3.84
#